data_AF-A0A6V7VRW4-F1
#
_entry.id   AF-A0A6V7VRW4-F1
#
_cell.length_a   1.000
_cell.length_b   1.000
_cell.length_c   1.000
_cell.angle_alpha   90.00
_cell.angle_beta   90.00
_cell.angle_gamma   90.00
#
_symmetry.space_group_name_H-M   'P 1'
#
loop_
_entity.id
_entity.type
_entity.pdbx_description
1 polymer ?
#
loop_
_entity_poly.entity_id
_entity_poly.type
_entity_poly.pdbx_seq_one_letter_code
_entity_poly.pdbx_strand_id
1 'polypeptide(L)'
;MLTGGPNFINVQYFDHMRLRILELFQFSTRVVRKCSYIYKKLFSDDNSYKICVHTRVGDFTGFGESIVEEVSDAITRILIILKSHMKNTKRKFTLLMFGMDKNFLQSIKVDGSINKIFYVIDANLTRGEELNFASQSCDSFLSTASLSSYAFWMGFLMPNNRPIFYLPRKFYEFNTKQMLPKSWISLERDWIVYTKQK
;
A
#
# COMPACT_ATOMS: atom_id res chain seq x y z
N MET A 1 0.37 -9.05 17.74
CA MET A 1 1.59 -9.81 17.40
C MET A 1 2.38 -9.25 16.22
N LEU A 2 1.97 -8.16 15.53
CA LEU A 2 2.72 -7.54 14.42
C LEU A 2 3.10 -6.08 14.66
N THR A 3 3.21 -5.69 15.94
CA THR A 3 3.40 -4.30 16.37
C THR A 3 4.77 -4.16 17.06
N GLY A 4 5.82 -3.91 16.28
CA GLY A 4 7.06 -3.35 16.82
C GLY A 4 8.34 -3.92 16.20
N GLY A 5 9.08 -3.06 15.50
CA GLY A 5 10.48 -3.27 15.14
C GLY A 5 10.76 -3.42 13.64
N PRO A 6 11.77 -2.74 13.08
CA PRO A 6 12.20 -2.89 11.69
C PRO A 6 12.78 -4.28 11.37
N ASN A 7 13.02 -5.13 12.38
CA ASN A 7 13.55 -6.48 12.18
C ASN A 7 12.55 -7.42 11.47
N PHE A 8 11.25 -7.15 11.57
CA PHE A 8 10.20 -8.02 11.00
C PHE A 8 9.89 -7.74 9.52
N ILE A 9 10.64 -6.85 8.87
CA ILE A 9 10.43 -6.49 7.46
C ILE A 9 11.63 -6.82 6.57
N ASN A 10 12.72 -7.36 7.13
CA ASN A 10 13.91 -7.70 6.35
C ASN A 10 13.74 -9.06 5.66
N VAL A 11 13.39 -9.00 4.38
CA VAL A 11 13.08 -10.19 3.57
C VAL A 11 14.27 -11.10 3.33
N GLN A 12 15.49 -10.61 3.49
CA GLN A 12 16.70 -11.43 3.32
C GLN A 12 16.67 -12.68 4.23
N TYR A 13 15.98 -12.59 5.37
CA TYR A 13 15.87 -13.70 6.30
C TYR A 13 14.81 -14.74 5.90
N PHE A 14 13.80 -14.40 5.09
CA PHE A 14 12.63 -15.25 4.93
C PHE A 14 11.97 -15.27 3.55
N ASP A 15 12.55 -14.60 2.54
CA ASP A 15 12.03 -14.62 1.17
C ASP A 15 11.94 -16.05 0.60
N HIS A 16 12.93 -16.89 0.91
CA HIS A 16 12.95 -18.31 0.56
C HIS A 16 11.81 -19.12 1.21
N MET A 17 11.17 -18.61 2.26
CA MET A 17 10.02 -19.23 2.94
C MET A 17 8.69 -18.59 2.55
N ARG A 18 8.65 -17.68 1.57
CA ARG A 18 7.44 -16.91 1.21
C ARG A 18 6.20 -17.79 1.05
N LEU A 19 6.29 -18.90 0.32
CA LEU A 19 5.15 -19.80 0.10
C LEU A 19 4.62 -20.38 1.41
N ARG A 20 5.50 -20.86 2.30
CA ARG A 20 5.12 -21.36 3.63
C ARG A 20 4.53 -20.26 4.51
N ILE A 21 5.07 -19.04 4.43
CA ILE A 21 4.52 -17.89 5.15
C ILE A 21 3.10 -17.59 4.65
N LEU A 22 2.86 -17.60 3.34
CA LEU A 22 1.51 -17.41 2.79
C LEU A 22 0.54 -18.51 3.24
N GLU A 23 1.00 -19.75 3.37
CA GLU A 23 0.21 -20.86 3.94
C GLU A 23 -0.13 -20.63 5.42
N LEU A 24 0.84 -20.22 6.23
CA LEU A 24 0.64 -19.91 7.65
C LEU A 24 -0.27 -18.70 7.87
N PHE A 25 -0.25 -17.74 6.95
CA PHE A 25 -1.09 -16.54 6.98
C PHE A 25 -2.42 -16.71 6.24
N GLN A 26 -2.87 -17.94 6.00
CA GLN A 26 -4.21 -18.19 5.48
C GLN A 26 -5.25 -17.61 6.44
N PHE A 27 -6.06 -16.69 5.93
CA PHE A 27 -7.12 -16.07 6.69
C PHE A 27 -8.26 -17.06 6.96
N SER A 28 -8.85 -16.98 8.15
CA SER A 28 -10.00 -17.80 8.47
C SER A 28 -11.15 -17.55 7.50
N THR A 29 -11.96 -18.58 7.24
CA THR A 29 -13.14 -18.49 6.37
C THR A 29 -14.09 -17.38 6.80
N ARG A 30 -14.19 -17.10 8.11
CA ARG A 30 -14.97 -15.99 8.66
C ARG A 30 -14.44 -14.63 8.21
N VAL A 31 -13.12 -14.40 8.31
CA VAL A 31 -12.49 -13.14 7.87
C VAL A 31 -12.68 -12.97 6.37
N VAL A 32 -12.38 -14.02 5.59
CA VAL A 32 -12.53 -13.99 4.13
C VAL A 32 -13.95 -13.63 3.73
N ARG A 33 -14.97 -14.31 4.29
CA ARG A 33 -16.39 -14.04 3.99
C ARG A 33 -16.80 -12.60 4.32
N LYS A 34 -16.39 -12.08 5.49
CA LYS A 34 -16.69 -10.71 5.90
C LYS A 34 -16.08 -9.71 4.92
N CYS A 35 -14.79 -9.85 4.59
CA CYS A 35 -14.09 -8.95 3.68
C CYS A 35 -14.65 -9.03 2.26
N SER A 36 -15.01 -10.22 1.77
CA SER A 36 -15.66 -10.38 0.46
C SER A 36 -17.06 -9.75 0.42
N TYR A 37 -17.83 -9.83 1.51
CA TYR A 37 -19.12 -9.15 1.61
C TYR A 37 -18.95 -7.63 1.53
N ILE A 38 -18.00 -7.07 2.28
CA ILE A 38 -17.69 -5.63 2.26
C ILE A 38 -17.20 -5.21 0.87
N TYR A 39 -16.32 -5.99 0.25
CA TYR A 39 -15.84 -5.73 -1.11
C TYR A 39 -17.00 -5.67 -2.10
N LYS A 40 -17.89 -6.66 -2.10
CA LYS A 40 -19.07 -6.67 -2.98
C LYS A 40 -19.97 -5.48 -2.73
N LYS A 41 -20.23 -5.12 -1.47
CA LYS A 41 -21.06 -3.97 -1.12
C LYS A 41 -20.49 -2.64 -1.62
N LEU A 42 -19.16 -2.49 -1.63
CA LEU A 42 -18.50 -1.26 -2.05
C LEU A 42 -18.23 -1.20 -3.55
N PHE A 43 -18.02 -2.34 -4.21
CA PHE A 43 -17.40 -2.41 -5.53
C PHE A 43 -18.07 -3.38 -6.52
N SER A 44 -19.30 -3.87 -6.27
CA SER A 44 -20.00 -4.84 -7.14
C SER A 44 -19.93 -4.49 -8.63
N ASP A 45 -20.10 -3.20 -8.95
CA ASP A 45 -20.14 -2.69 -10.32
C ASP A 45 -18.97 -1.73 -10.61
N ASP A 46 -17.97 -1.72 -9.73
CA ASP A 46 -16.83 -0.82 -9.84
C ASP A 46 -15.62 -1.53 -10.48
N ASN A 47 -15.45 -1.34 -11.79
CA ASN A 47 -14.30 -1.87 -12.53
C ASN A 47 -13.04 -0.98 -12.48
N SER A 48 -13.01 0.06 -11.64
CA SER A 48 -11.84 0.93 -11.51
C SER A 48 -10.58 0.16 -11.13
N TYR A 49 -9.42 0.75 -11.36
CA TYR A 49 -8.16 0.27 -10.82
C TYR A 49 -8.03 0.77 -9.37
N LYS A 50 -7.93 -0.15 -8.41
CA LYS A 50 -7.87 0.15 -6.98
C LYS A 50 -6.43 0.30 -6.51
N ILE A 51 -6.02 1.53 -6.26
CA ILE A 51 -4.71 1.85 -5.66
C ILE A 51 -4.92 1.95 -4.15
N CYS A 52 -4.31 1.04 -3.40
CA CYS A 52 -4.32 1.09 -1.95
C CYS A 52 -3.13 1.87 -1.43
N VAL A 53 -3.36 2.74 -0.45
CA VAL A 53 -2.33 3.59 0.15
C VAL A 53 -2.39 3.37 1.65
N HIS A 54 -1.29 2.91 2.24
CA HIS A 54 -1.17 2.78 3.68
C HIS A 54 -0.35 3.93 4.25
N THR A 55 -0.93 4.69 5.17
CA THR A 55 -0.31 5.75 5.94
C THR A 55 -0.13 5.36 7.41
N ARG A 56 0.86 5.97 8.05
CA ARG A 56 1.11 5.86 9.49
C ARG A 56 1.67 7.17 10.01
N VAL A 57 1.03 7.70 11.05
CA VAL A 57 1.32 8.98 11.68
C VAL A 57 1.19 8.86 13.20
N GLY A 58 1.85 9.75 13.94
CA GLY A 58 1.82 9.79 15.40
C GLY A 58 2.86 8.90 16.04
N ASP A 59 2.64 7.57 16.08
CA ASP A 59 3.55 6.63 16.75
C ASP A 59 4.88 6.38 16.00
N PHE A 60 5.06 7.04 14.85
CA PHE A 60 6.22 6.94 13.96
C PHE A 60 6.97 8.27 13.80
N THR A 61 6.68 9.27 14.64
CA THR A 61 7.28 10.61 14.51
C THR A 61 8.80 10.58 14.63
N GLY A 62 9.47 11.05 13.57
CA GLY A 62 10.94 10.97 13.43
C GLY A 62 11.50 9.62 12.95
N PHE A 63 10.67 8.59 12.79
CA PHE A 63 11.07 7.21 12.41
C PHE A 63 10.55 6.81 11.02
N GLY A 64 10.21 7.78 10.17
CA GLY A 64 9.72 7.54 8.81
C GLY A 64 8.20 7.49 8.70
N GLU A 65 7.49 8.30 9.49
CA GLU A 65 6.07 8.58 9.35
C GLU A 65 5.68 9.04 7.93
N SER A 66 4.38 9.02 7.68
CA SER A 66 3.80 9.51 6.43
C SER A 66 3.70 11.02 6.48
N ILE A 67 4.09 11.68 5.40
CA ILE A 67 4.05 13.14 5.24
C ILE A 67 3.11 13.45 4.08
N VAL A 68 2.16 14.36 4.28
CA VAL A 68 1.05 14.64 3.34
C VAL A 68 1.55 14.89 1.92
N GLU A 69 2.58 15.73 1.78
CA GLU A 69 3.17 16.12 0.50
C GLU A 69 3.81 14.92 -0.21
N GLU A 70 4.53 14.07 0.52
CA GLU A 70 5.15 12.88 -0.05
C GLU A 70 4.12 11.86 -0.50
N VAL A 71 3.03 11.67 0.26
CA VAL A 71 1.96 10.76 -0.11
C VAL A 71 1.26 11.26 -1.37
N SER A 72 0.97 12.56 -1.45
CA SER A 72 0.32 13.20 -2.60
C SER A 72 1.17 13.07 -3.88
N ASP A 73 2.48 13.34 -3.78
CA ASP A 73 3.43 13.18 -4.88
C ASP A 73 3.58 11.71 -5.31
N ALA A 74 3.68 10.78 -4.35
CA ALA A 74 3.75 9.35 -4.63
C ALA A 74 2.52 8.83 -5.38
N ILE A 75 1.32 9.22 -4.98
CA ILE A 75 0.07 8.87 -5.68
C ILE A 75 0.11 9.39 -7.12
N THR A 76 0.52 10.64 -7.32
CA THR A 76 0.63 11.26 -8.65
C THR A 76 1.60 10.48 -9.54
N ARG A 77 2.76 10.10 -9.01
CA ARG A 77 3.77 9.31 -9.74
C ARG A 77 3.25 7.93 -10.12
N ILE A 78 2.57 7.25 -9.19
CA ILE A 78 1.94 5.95 -9.47
C ILE A 78 0.92 6.09 -10.59
N LEU A 79 0.09 7.13 -10.56
CA LEU A 79 -0.90 7.38 -11.62
C LEU A 79 -0.23 7.58 -12.99
N ILE A 80 0.89 8.30 -13.05
CA ILE A 80 1.67 8.46 -14.30
C ILE A 80 2.18 7.10 -14.80
N ILE A 81 2.81 6.30 -13.94
CA ILE A 81 3.31 4.96 -14.27
C ILE A 81 2.16 4.11 -14.80
N LEU A 82 1.07 4.00 -14.04
CA LEU A 82 -0.08 3.17 -14.36
C LEU A 82 -0.75 3.59 -15.66
N LYS A 83 -0.97 4.89 -15.90
CA LYS A 83 -1.52 5.41 -17.16
C LYS A 83 -0.63 5.09 -18.35
N SER A 84 0.70 5.15 -18.19
CA SER A 84 1.64 4.84 -19.27
C SER A 84 1.65 3.36 -19.65
N HIS A 85 1.42 2.46 -18.69
CA HIS A 85 1.27 1.02 -18.94
C HIS A 85 -0.13 0.64 -19.45
N MET A 86 -1.15 1.40 -19.07
CA MET A 86 -2.55 1.10 -19.39
C MET A 86 -3.12 1.94 -20.54
N LYS A 87 -2.28 2.42 -21.47
CA LYS A 87 -2.63 3.36 -22.57
C LYS A 87 -3.90 3.04 -23.37
N ASN A 88 -4.32 1.76 -23.42
CA ASN A 88 -5.51 1.32 -24.15
C ASN A 88 -6.76 1.13 -23.28
N THR A 89 -6.71 1.47 -21.98
CA THR A 89 -7.84 1.33 -21.08
C THR A 89 -8.35 2.70 -20.63
N LYS A 90 -9.65 2.97 -20.79
CA LYS A 90 -10.34 4.11 -20.15
C LYS A 90 -10.61 3.85 -18.67
N ARG A 91 -9.76 3.05 -18.00
CA ARG A 91 -10.01 2.55 -16.65
C ARG A 91 -9.88 3.70 -15.67
N LYS A 92 -10.92 3.92 -14.87
CA LYS A 92 -10.91 4.92 -13.79
C LYS A 92 -10.04 4.44 -12.63
N PHE A 93 -9.56 5.35 -11.79
CA PHE A 93 -8.81 5.02 -10.58
C PHE A 93 -9.65 5.24 -9.32
N THR A 94 -9.49 4.35 -8.35
CA THR A 94 -10.07 4.47 -7.02
C THR A 94 -8.98 4.32 -5.98
N LEU A 95 -8.96 5.21 -4.99
CA LEU A 95 -8.04 5.11 -3.86
C LEU A 95 -8.71 4.42 -2.68
N LEU A 96 -8.00 3.47 -2.08
CA LEU A 96 -8.34 2.89 -0.77
C LEU A 96 -7.29 3.35 0.22
N MET A 97 -7.66 4.24 1.13
CA MET A 97 -6.78 4.84 2.11
C MET A 97 -6.84 4.05 3.43
N PHE A 98 -5.75 3.38 3.76
CA PHE A 98 -5.53 2.69 5.03
C PHE A 98 -4.74 3.61 5.96
N GLY A 99 -5.25 3.85 7.16
CA GLY A 99 -4.61 4.71 8.15
C GLY A 99 -5.54 4.94 9.34
N MET A 100 -4.97 5.30 10.50
CA MET A 100 -5.76 5.54 11.71
C MET A 100 -6.23 7.00 11.84
N ASP A 101 -5.54 7.94 11.20
CA ASP A 101 -5.85 9.36 11.30
C ASP A 101 -6.64 9.80 10.07
N LYS A 102 -7.96 9.92 10.23
CA LYS A 102 -8.86 10.34 9.15
C LYS A 102 -8.59 11.76 8.68
N ASN A 103 -8.19 12.67 9.56
CA ASN A 103 -7.89 14.06 9.20
C ASN A 103 -6.63 14.11 8.33
N PHE A 104 -5.61 13.34 8.68
CA PHE A 104 -4.43 13.16 7.82
C PHE A 104 -4.79 12.57 6.46
N LEU A 105 -5.65 11.54 6.41
CA LEU A 105 -6.04 10.94 5.13
C LEU A 105 -6.81 11.93 4.24
N GLN A 106 -7.63 12.80 4.84
CA GLN A 106 -8.42 13.82 4.13
C GLN A 106 -7.57 15.00 3.65
N SER A 107 -6.39 15.24 4.24
CA SER A 107 -5.49 16.31 3.82
C SER A 107 -4.63 15.95 2.61
N ILE A 108 -4.56 14.66 2.23
CA ILE A 108 -3.83 14.18 1.05
C ILE A 108 -4.50 14.73 -0.21
N LYS A 109 -3.71 15.46 -1.01
CA LYS A 109 -4.17 16.04 -2.28
C LYS A 109 -4.02 15.01 -3.38
N VAL A 110 -5.08 14.80 -4.15
CA VAL A 110 -5.08 13.87 -5.29
C VAL A 110 -5.59 14.58 -6.53
N ASP A 111 -5.06 14.20 -7.69
CA ASP A 111 -5.46 14.80 -8.96
C ASP A 111 -6.88 14.36 -9.38
N GLY A 112 -7.42 15.04 -10.39
CA GLY A 112 -8.76 14.75 -10.92
C GLY A 112 -8.90 13.42 -11.67
N SER A 113 -7.84 12.60 -11.78
CA SER A 113 -7.94 11.26 -12.38
C SER A 113 -8.41 10.19 -11.39
N ILE A 114 -8.44 10.52 -10.10
CA ILE A 114 -9.09 9.71 -9.06
C ILE A 114 -10.59 9.97 -9.10
N ASN A 115 -11.37 8.91 -9.35
CA ASN A 115 -12.83 8.99 -9.41
C ASN A 115 -13.49 8.82 -8.04
N LYS A 116 -12.88 8.03 -7.14
CA LYS A 116 -13.40 7.75 -5.79
C LYS A 116 -12.25 7.58 -4.81
N ILE A 117 -12.47 7.99 -3.57
CA ILE A 117 -11.60 7.75 -2.43
C ILE A 117 -12.42 7.05 -1.36
N PHE A 118 -11.93 5.94 -0.85
CA PHE A 118 -12.52 5.20 0.27
C PHE A 118 -11.56 5.21 1.45
N TYR A 119 -12.03 5.66 2.61
CA TYR A 119 -11.28 5.60 3.86
C TYR A 119 -11.59 4.29 4.56
N VAL A 120 -10.62 3.37 4.61
CA VAL A 120 -10.85 2.00 5.13
C VAL A 120 -11.20 1.99 6.62
N ILE A 121 -10.76 3.02 7.37
CA ILE A 121 -11.14 3.21 8.77
C ILE A 121 -12.66 3.25 8.97
N ASP A 122 -13.42 3.76 7.99
CA ASP A 122 -14.88 3.84 8.07
C ASP A 122 -15.58 2.46 7.94
N ALA A 123 -14.86 1.44 7.45
CA ALA A 123 -15.36 0.08 7.37
C ALA A 123 -15.22 -0.70 8.70
N ASN A 124 -14.58 -0.11 9.72
CA ASN A 124 -14.39 -0.68 11.05
C ASN A 124 -13.85 -2.13 11.02
N LEU A 125 -12.80 -2.33 10.23
CA LEU A 125 -12.11 -3.61 10.10
C LEU A 125 -11.05 -3.77 11.19
N THR A 126 -10.91 -4.99 11.72
CA THR A 126 -9.74 -5.34 12.52
C THR A 126 -8.49 -5.38 11.65
N ARG A 127 -7.28 -5.32 12.25
CA ARG A 127 -6.02 -5.39 11.50
C ARG A 127 -5.88 -6.63 10.62
N GLY A 128 -6.34 -7.79 11.09
CA GLY A 128 -6.33 -9.01 10.28
C GLY A 128 -7.30 -8.93 9.10
N GLU A 129 -8.46 -8.29 9.30
CA GLU A 129 -9.45 -8.08 8.23
C GLU A 129 -8.98 -7.04 7.23
N GLU A 130 -8.26 -5.99 7.64
CA GLU A 130 -7.63 -5.01 6.74
C GLU A 130 -6.58 -5.67 5.84
N LEU A 131 -5.70 -6.53 6.39
CA LEU A 131 -4.72 -7.29 5.60
C LEU A 131 -5.42 -8.15 4.55
N ASN A 132 -6.46 -8.87 4.96
CA ASN A 132 -7.23 -9.70 4.03
C ASN A 132 -7.96 -8.86 2.99
N PHE A 133 -8.60 -7.77 3.41
CA PHE A 133 -9.33 -6.87 2.53
C PHE A 133 -8.41 -6.25 1.48
N ALA A 134 -7.20 -5.81 1.87
CA ALA A 134 -6.20 -5.32 0.93
C ALA A 134 -5.77 -6.41 -0.07
N SER A 135 -5.51 -7.62 0.41
CA SER A 135 -5.14 -8.77 -0.45
C SER A 135 -6.23 -9.13 -1.46
N GLN A 136 -7.50 -8.83 -1.19
CA GLN A 136 -8.60 -9.06 -2.14
C GLN A 136 -8.82 -7.86 -3.07
N SER A 137 -8.79 -6.65 -2.54
CA SER A 137 -9.32 -5.45 -3.20
C SER A 137 -8.30 -4.61 -3.97
N CYS A 138 -7.03 -4.61 -3.56
CA CYS A 138 -6.01 -3.73 -4.11
C CYS A 138 -5.49 -4.27 -5.43
N ASP A 139 -5.50 -3.49 -6.52
CA ASP A 139 -4.78 -3.81 -7.75
C ASP A 139 -3.30 -3.41 -7.62
N SER A 140 -3.00 -2.35 -6.87
CA SER A 140 -1.64 -1.98 -6.44
C SER A 140 -1.62 -1.47 -5.00
N PHE A 141 -0.44 -1.40 -4.40
CA PHE A 141 -0.27 -0.90 -3.04
C PHE A 141 0.86 0.11 -2.94
N LEU A 142 0.69 1.14 -2.10
CA LEU A 142 1.70 2.12 -1.73
C LEU A 142 1.92 2.09 -0.23
N SER A 143 3.13 1.71 0.18
CA SER A 143 3.60 1.83 1.56
C SER A 143 4.32 3.17 1.77
N THR A 144 3.69 4.13 2.42
CA THR A 144 4.29 5.46 2.67
C THR A 144 5.17 5.47 3.93
N ALA A 145 4.91 4.56 4.87
CA ALA A 145 5.75 4.31 6.05
C ALA A 145 6.45 2.95 5.90
N SER A 146 7.48 2.88 5.04
CA SER A 146 8.11 1.61 4.64
C SER A 146 8.86 0.85 5.74
N LEU A 147 9.09 1.46 6.91
CA LEU A 147 9.58 0.79 8.11
C LEU A 147 8.46 0.15 8.95
N SER A 148 7.20 0.32 8.56
CA SER A 148 6.05 -0.27 9.24
C SER A 148 5.94 -1.76 8.92
N SER A 149 6.12 -2.62 9.94
CA SER A 149 5.82 -4.05 9.86
C SER A 149 4.41 -4.32 9.34
N TYR A 150 3.44 -3.49 9.73
CA TYR A 150 2.07 -3.64 9.28
C TYR A 150 1.90 -3.37 7.78
N ALA A 151 2.52 -2.30 7.26
CA ALA A 151 2.50 -1.99 5.83
C ALA A 151 3.24 -3.07 5.02
N PHE A 152 4.35 -3.56 5.57
CA PHE A 152 5.10 -4.67 5.00
C PHE A 152 4.21 -5.90 4.81
N TRP A 153 3.55 -6.37 5.88
CA TRP A 153 2.67 -7.54 5.79
C TRP A 153 1.49 -7.33 4.85
N MET A 154 0.93 -6.12 4.80
CA MET A 154 -0.14 -5.79 3.87
C MET A 154 0.28 -5.98 2.41
N GLY A 155 1.45 -5.45 2.02
CA GLY A 155 1.99 -5.66 0.68
C GLY A 155 2.50 -7.08 0.44
N PHE A 156 3.11 -7.71 1.45
CA PHE A 156 3.72 -9.04 1.31
C PHE A 156 2.67 -10.12 1.11
N LEU A 157 1.50 -10.00 1.72
CA LEU A 157 0.39 -10.96 1.58
C LEU A 157 -0.42 -10.77 0.29
N MET A 158 -0.14 -9.74 -0.51
CA MET A 158 -0.82 -9.55 -1.80
C MET A 158 -0.33 -10.55 -2.86
N PRO A 159 -1.19 -10.88 -3.86
CA PRO A 159 -0.78 -11.64 -5.03
C PRO A 159 0.46 -11.07 -5.73
N ASN A 160 1.37 -11.95 -6.18
CA ASN A 160 2.66 -11.56 -6.77
C ASN A 160 2.56 -10.75 -8.08
N ASN A 161 1.41 -10.80 -8.75
CA ASN A 161 1.16 -10.05 -9.99
C ASN A 161 0.71 -8.60 -9.75
N ARG A 162 0.70 -8.13 -8.50
CA ARG A 162 0.28 -6.78 -8.13
C ARG A 162 1.49 -5.92 -7.78
N PRO A 163 1.65 -4.75 -8.42
CA PRO A 163 2.79 -3.88 -8.14
C PRO A 163 2.66 -3.29 -6.73
N ILE A 164 3.76 -3.38 -5.98
CA ILE A 164 3.90 -2.79 -4.66
C ILE A 164 4.91 -1.66 -4.74
N PHE A 165 4.46 -0.45 -4.46
CA PHE A 165 5.25 0.76 -4.40
C PHE A 165 5.58 1.11 -2.95
N TYR A 166 6.72 1.76 -2.72
CA TYR A 166 7.06 2.27 -1.39
C TYR A 166 7.87 3.55 -1.45
N LEU A 167 7.70 4.38 -0.42
CA LEU A 167 8.59 5.51 -0.17
C LEU A 167 9.83 5.01 0.58
N PRO A 168 11.04 5.13 0.02
CA PRO A 168 12.24 4.67 0.70
C PRO A 168 12.48 5.46 1.98
N ARG A 169 12.96 4.76 3.01
CA ARG A 169 13.33 5.31 4.31
C ARG A 169 14.70 4.79 4.70
N LYS A 170 15.52 5.67 5.25
CA LYS A 170 16.80 5.33 5.87
C LYS A 170 16.77 5.86 7.30
N PHE A 171 16.94 4.97 8.27
CA PHE A 171 16.92 5.32 9.68
C PHE A 171 17.99 4.51 10.42
N TYR A 172 19.02 5.18 10.93
CA TYR A 172 20.27 4.55 11.39
C TYR A 172 20.78 3.51 10.37
N GLU A 173 20.85 2.24 10.76
CA GLU A 173 21.32 1.11 9.95
C GLU A 173 20.23 0.54 9.02
N PHE A 174 18.97 0.92 9.23
CA PHE A 174 17.85 0.40 8.45
C PHE A 174 17.71 1.17 7.13
N ASN A 175 17.82 0.45 6.02
CA ASN A 175 17.58 0.97 4.68
C ASN A 175 16.52 0.12 3.99
N THR A 176 15.33 0.68 3.78
CA THR A 176 14.21 -0.10 3.23
C THR A 176 14.46 -0.57 1.80
N LYS A 177 15.37 0.06 1.04
CA LYS A 177 15.81 -0.45 -0.28
C LYS A 177 16.54 -1.79 -0.19
N GLN A 178 17.22 -2.06 0.92
CA GLN A 178 17.96 -3.30 1.14
C GLN A 178 17.12 -4.37 1.83
N MET A 179 16.14 -3.94 2.64
CA MET A 179 15.34 -4.82 3.49
C MET A 179 14.06 -5.33 2.83
N LEU A 180 13.46 -4.56 1.90
CA LEU A 180 12.20 -4.94 1.25
C LEU A 180 12.42 -5.85 0.02
N PRO A 181 11.38 -6.56 -0.46
CA PRO A 181 11.50 -7.40 -1.65
C PRO A 181 12.04 -6.62 -2.84
N LYS A 182 12.98 -7.21 -3.58
CA LYS A 182 13.53 -6.59 -4.80
C LYS A 182 12.48 -6.35 -5.89
N SER A 183 11.36 -7.08 -5.84
CA SER A 183 10.22 -6.90 -6.73
C SER A 183 9.39 -5.66 -6.40
N TRP A 184 9.58 -5.04 -5.23
CA TRP A 184 8.87 -3.81 -4.87
C TRP A 184 9.55 -2.59 -5.49
N ILE A 185 8.72 -1.63 -5.91
CA ILE A 185 9.13 -0.47 -6.69
C ILE A 185 9.36 0.71 -5.74
N SER A 186 10.62 1.17 -5.65
CA SER A 186 10.95 2.37 -4.87
C SER A 186 10.52 3.62 -5.62
N LEU A 187 9.81 4.52 -4.94
CA LEU A 187 9.49 5.85 -5.45
C LEU A 187 10.50 6.85 -4.91
N GLU A 188 11.68 6.89 -5.53
CA GLU A 188 12.76 7.80 -5.15
C GLU A 188 12.39 9.26 -5.47
N ARG A 189 12.72 10.22 -4.59
CA ARG A 189 12.37 11.63 -4.80
C ARG A 189 12.94 12.19 -6.12
N ASP A 190 14.11 11.72 -6.55
CA ASP A 190 14.86 12.23 -7.71
C ASP A 190 14.31 11.80 -9.09
N TRP A 191 13.27 10.95 -9.12
CA TRP A 191 12.71 10.41 -10.37
C TRP A 191 12.11 11.47 -11.32
N ILE A 192 11.83 12.69 -10.84
CA ILE A 192 11.28 13.79 -11.64
C ILE A 192 12.31 14.40 -12.61
N VAL A 193 13.62 14.20 -12.40
CA VAL A 193 14.65 14.77 -13.29
C VAL A 193 14.68 14.06 -14.65
N TYR A 194 14.32 12.78 -14.71
CA TYR A 194 14.45 11.98 -15.94
C TYR A 194 13.23 12.01 -16.87
N THR A 195 12.07 12.45 -16.40
CA THR A 195 10.83 12.48 -17.22
C THR A 195 10.53 13.85 -17.82
N LYS A 196 11.30 14.89 -17.48
CA LYS A 196 11.24 16.23 -18.12
C LYS A 196 12.22 16.42 -19.29
N GLN A 197 12.96 15.38 -19.69
CA GLN A 197 13.95 15.44 -20.77
C GLN A 197 13.65 14.53 -21.98
N LYS A 198 12.40 14.14 -22.21
CA LYS A 198 11.98 13.48 -23.47
C LYS A 198 10.70 14.08 -24.01
#